data_AF-A0A3D1G215-F1
#
_entry.id   AF-A0A3D1G215-F1
#
_cell.length_a   1.000
_cell.length_b   1.000
_cell.length_c   1.000
_cell.angle_alpha   90.00
_cell.angle_beta   90.00
_cell.angle_gamma   90.00
#
_symmetry.space_group_name_H-M   'P 1'
#
loop_
_entity.id
_entity.type
_entity.pdbx_description
1 polymer ?
#
loop_
_entity_poly.entity_id
_entity_poly.type
_entity_poly.pdbx_seq_one_letter_code
_entity_poly.pdbx_strand_id
1 'polypeptide(L)' 'EKADIVVRFQGGHNAGHTLVIEGTEYKLSLLPSGIVRPGKTSVIGNGVVIDPTALVAEMDTLISQGVTISHDNLMISYS' A
#
# COMPACT_ATOMS: atom_id res chain seq x y z
N GLU A 1 3.92 7.10 14.64
CA GLU A 1 4.01 8.38 13.90
C GLU A 1 2.60 8.88 13.60
N LYS A 2 2.39 10.20 13.59
CA LYS A 2 1.07 10.87 13.67
C LYS A 2 0.35 11.06 12.33
N ALA A 3 0.92 10.68 11.19
CA ALA A 3 0.33 10.98 9.88
C ALA A 3 -0.93 10.14 9.66
N ASP A 4 -2.04 10.77 9.26
CA ASP A 4 -3.30 10.07 8.93
C ASP A 4 -3.34 9.58 7.48
N ILE A 5 -2.49 10.15 6.62
CA ILE A 5 -2.38 9.82 5.21
C ILE A 5 -0.93 9.47 4.88
N VAL A 6 -0.72 8.38 4.16
CA VAL A 6 0.59 7.95 3.66
C VAL A 6 0.54 7.89 2.14
N VAL A 7 1.44 8.65 1.49
CA VAL A 7 1.42 8.83 0.04
C VAL A 7 2.68 8.25 -0.59
N ARG A 8 2.51 7.47 -1.66
CA ARG A 8 3.59 7.18 -2.61
C ARG A 8 3.44 8.12 -3.80
N PHE A 9 4.44 8.99 -4.02
CA PHE A 9 4.36 10.06 -5.02
C PHE A 9 5.20 9.80 -6.28
N GLN A 10 6.03 8.75 -6.29
CA GLN A 10 6.89 8.38 -7.42
C GLN A 10 7.15 6.86 -7.45
N GLY A 11 7.76 6.40 -8.54
CA GLY A 11 8.38 5.07 -8.63
C GLY A 11 7.44 4.02 -9.19
N GLY A 12 7.61 2.76 -8.80
CA GLY A 12 6.75 1.65 -9.21
C GLY A 12 6.88 0.47 -8.26
N HIS A 13 6.66 -0.75 -8.76
CA HIS A 13 6.74 -1.99 -8.00
C HIS A 13 8.15 -2.62 -7.99
N ASN A 14 9.17 -1.86 -8.39
CA ASN A 14 10.55 -2.31 -8.59
C ASN A 14 11.42 -2.30 -7.33
N ALA A 15 10.90 -1.79 -6.21
CA ALA A 15 11.57 -1.80 -4.91
C ALA A 15 10.62 -2.31 -3.82
N GLY A 16 11.08 -3.32 -3.06
CA GLY A 16 10.34 -3.89 -1.95
C GLY A 16 10.80 -3.30 -0.61
N HIS A 17 9.87 -3.18 0.35
CA HIS A 17 10.15 -2.87 1.74
C HIS A 17 9.32 -3.77 2.66
N THR A 18 9.93 -4.26 3.74
CA THR A 18 9.27 -5.10 4.73
C THR A 18 8.96 -4.28 5.97
N LEU A 19 7.71 -4.36 6.45
CA LEU A 19 7.33 -3.87 7.76
C LEU A 19 7.11 -5.05 8.72
N VAL A 20 7.46 -4.86 9.98
CA VAL A 20 7.07 -5.76 11.06
C VAL A 20 6.13 -5.00 11.99
N ILE A 21 4.89 -5.46 12.11
CA ILE A 21 3.87 -4.88 13.00
C ILE A 21 3.39 -6.00 13.92
N GLU A 22 3.59 -5.82 15.23
CA GLU A 22 3.16 -6.79 16.25
C GLU A 22 3.64 -8.24 15.96
N GLY A 23 4.85 -8.37 15.40
CA GLY A 23 5.44 -9.66 15.06
C GLY A 23 5.03 -10.24 13.70
N THR A 24 4.14 -9.58 12.96
CA THR A 24 3.73 -9.97 11.60
C THR A 24 4.54 -9.21 10.55
N GLU A 25 5.12 -9.94 9.59
CA GLU A 25 5.85 -9.34 8.46
C GLU A 25 4.94 -9.05 7.27
N TYR A 26 4.99 -7.82 6.77
CA TYR A 26 4.30 -7.36 5.57
C TYR A 26 5.32 -6.92 4.53
N LYS A 27 5.34 -7.59 3.38
CA LYS A 27 6.20 -7.23 2.24
C LYS A 27 5.41 -6.37 1.29
N LEU A 28 5.91 -5.17 1.01
CA LEU A 28 5.25 -4.19 0.17
C LEU A 28 6.17 -3.74 -0.96
N SER A 29 5.63 -3.69 -2.17
CA SER A 29 6.34 -3.26 -3.37
C SER A 29 5.73 -1.99 -3.95
N LEU A 30 4.42 -1.95 -4.22
CA LEU A 30 3.72 -0.81 -4.81
C LEU A 30 2.85 -0.06 -3.80
N LEU A 31 2.17 -0.77 -2.90
CA LEU A 31 1.29 -0.14 -1.92
C LEU A 31 2.07 0.75 -0.93
N PRO A 32 1.51 1.89 -0.49
CA PRO A 32 2.08 2.67 0.60
C PRO A 32 2.04 1.87 1.92
N SER A 33 3.05 2.04 2.78
CA SER A 33 3.15 1.35 4.07
C SER A 33 2.02 1.66 5.06
N GLY A 34 1.22 2.69 4.79
CA GLY A 34 0.01 2.98 5.53
C GLY A 34 -1.06 1.90 5.42
N ILE A 35 -1.05 1.09 4.35
CA ILE A 35 -2.15 0.17 4.04
C ILE A 35 -2.32 -0.93 5.09
N VAL A 36 -1.23 -1.29 5.78
CA VAL A 36 -1.20 -2.30 6.84
C VAL A 36 -1.43 -1.71 8.24
N ARG A 37 -1.78 -0.42 8.33
CA ARG A 37 -1.99 0.29 9.61
C ARG A 37 -3.45 0.70 9.75
N PRO A 38 -4.18 0.23 10.77
CA PRO A 38 -5.56 0.63 11.01
C PRO A 38 -5.72 2.15 11.13
N GLY A 39 -6.79 2.68 10.52
CA GLY A 39 -7.14 4.09 10.58
C GLY A 39 -6.26 5.01 9.72
N LYS A 40 -5.44 4.47 8.81
CA LYS A 40 -4.61 5.25 7.89
C LYS A 40 -5.10 5.14 6.46
N THR A 41 -5.11 6.26 5.75
CA THR A 41 -5.41 6.32 4.32
C THR A 41 -4.12 6.22 3.52
N SER A 42 -4.08 5.32 2.55
CA SER A 42 -2.98 5.15 1.61
C SER A 42 -3.34 5.75 0.26
N VAL A 43 -2.43 6.54 -0.30
CA VAL A 43 -2.62 7.19 -1.61
C VAL A 43 -1.47 6.82 -2.53
N ILE A 44 -1.82 6.34 -3.73
CA ILE A 44 -0.90 6.22 -4.87
C ILE A 44 -1.07 7.47 -5.72
N GLY A 45 -0.06 8.33 -5.73
CA GLY A 45 -0.05 9.57 -6.49
C GLY A 45 0.23 9.37 -7.98
N ASN A 46 -0.06 10.40 -8.78
CA ASN A 46 0.06 10.38 -10.24
C ASN A 46 1.50 10.23 -10.77
N GLY A 47 2.52 10.38 -9.93
CA GLY A 47 3.91 10.11 -10.29
C GLY A 47 4.32 8.64 -10.20
N VAL A 48 3.43 7.74 -9.79
CA VAL A 48 3.69 6.31 -9.66
C VAL A 48 3.29 5.56 -10.92
N VAL A 49 4.21 4.75 -11.46
CA VAL A 49 3.91 3.78 -12.51
C VAL A 49 3.26 2.55 -11.87
N ILE A 50 2.01 2.31 -12.22
CA ILE A 50 1.22 1.19 -11.72
C ILE A 50 1.26 0.04 -12.72
N ASP A 51 1.76 -1.11 -12.28
CA ASP A 51 1.48 -2.39 -12.92
C ASP A 51 0.22 -2.97 -12.26
N PRO A 52 -0.91 -3.09 -12.97
CA PRO A 52 -2.15 -3.59 -12.39
C PRO A 52 -2.06 -5.03 -11.88
N THR A 53 -1.26 -5.87 -12.54
CA THR A 53 -1.09 -7.28 -12.16
C THR A 53 -0.31 -7.37 -10.86
N ALA A 54 0.77 -6.59 -10.75
CA ALA A 54 1.56 -6.52 -9.52
C ALA A 54 0.75 -5.93 -8.35
N LEU A 55 -0.07 -4.90 -8.61
CA LEU A 55 -0.94 -4.30 -7.60
C LEU A 55 -1.94 -5.32 -7.04
N VAL A 56 -2.66 -6.03 -7.92
CA VAL A 56 -3.66 -7.03 -7.50
C VAL A 56 -3.00 -8.17 -6.74
N ALA A 57 -1.86 -8.68 -7.22
CA ALA A 57 -1.12 -9.74 -6.52
C ALA A 57 -0.65 -9.33 -5.12
N GLU A 58 -0.19 -8.08 -4.97
CA GLU A 58 0.18 -7.52 -3.68
C GLU A 58 -1.04 -7.37 -2.76
N MET A 59 -2.16 -6.86 -3.27
CA MET A 59 -3.42 -6.74 -2.53
C MET A 59 -3.92 -8.11 -2.04
N ASP A 60 -3.95 -9.13 -2.91
CA ASP A 60 -4.39 -10.49 -2.55
C ASP A 60 -3.53 -11.09 -1.44
N THR A 61 -2.21 -10.86 -1.51
CA THR A 61 -1.27 -11.29 -0.47
C THR A 61 -1.62 -10.66 0.87
N LEU A 62 -1.82 -9.34 0.92
CA LEU A 62 -2.15 -8.63 2.16
C LEU A 62 -3.53 -9.00 2.69
N ILE A 63 -4.52 -9.17 1.81
CA ILE A 63 -5.87 -9.61 2.19
C ILE A 63 -5.83 -11.01 2.81
N SER A 64 -5.01 -11.92 2.27
CA SER A 64 -4.80 -13.26 2.86
C SER A 64 -4.16 -13.21 4.26
N GLN A 65 -3.47 -12.12 4.59
CA GLN A 65 -2.89 -11.83 5.92
C GLN A 65 -3.85 -11.06 6.84
N GLY A 66 -5.10 -10.84 6.42
CA GLY A 66 -6.13 -10.15 7.20
C GLY A 66 -6.14 -8.62 7.07
N VAL A 67 -5.36 -8.05 6.14
CA VAL A 67 -5.39 -6.61 5.87
C VAL A 67 -6.66 -6.25 5.11
N THR A 68 -7.43 -5.30 5.62
CA THR A 68 -8.60 -4.77 4.90
C THR A 68 -8.13 -3.74 3.87
N ILE A 69 -8.50 -3.92 2.60
CA ILE A 69 -8.24 -2.96 1.53
C ILE A 69 -9.57 -2.63 0.85
N SER A 70 -9.95 -1.36 0.86
CA SER A 70 -11.20 -0.87 0.27
C SER A 70 -11.03 0.56 -0.26
N HIS A 71 -12.11 1.09 -0.85
CA HIS A 71 -12.17 2.49 -1.27
C HIS A 71 -12.04 3.48 -0.10
N ASP A 72 -12.19 3.03 1.15
CA ASP A 72 -12.09 3.87 2.34
C ASP A 72 -10.63 4.15 2.76
N ASN A 73 -9.71 3.23 2.43
CA ASN A 73 -8.32 3.31 2.88
C ASN A 73 -7.27 3.25 1.77
N LEU A 74 -7.67 2.99 0.52
CA LEU A 74 -6.80 3.06 -0.65
C LEU A 74 -7.39 3.98 -1.71
N MET A 75 -6.64 5.02 -2.07
CA MET A 75 -6.96 5.94 -3.17
C MET A 75 -5.87 5.89 -4.22
N ILE A 76 -6.28 5.89 -5.49
CA ILE A 76 -5.38 5.96 -6.64
C ILE A 76 -5.71 7.24 -7.39
N SER A 77 -4.72 8.13 -7.49
CA SER A 77 -4.87 9.35 -8.27
C SER A 77 -4.99 8.99 -9.74
N TYR A 78 -6.09 9.42 -10.36
CA TYR A 78 -6.11 9.63 -11.81
C TYR A 78 -5.64 11.07 -12.08
N SER A 79 -5.02 11.29 -13.24
CA SER A 79 -4.52 12.60 -13.68
C SER A 79 -5.62 13.64 -13.79
#